data_AF-A0A4S2SPD6-F1
#
_entry.id   AF-A0A4S2SPD6-F1
#
_cell.length_a   1.000
_cell.length_b   1.000
_cell.length_c   1.000
_cell.angle_alpha   90.00
_cell.angle_beta   90.00
_cell.angle_gamma   90.00
#
_symmetry.space_group_name_H-M   'P 1'
#
loop_
_entity.id
_entity.type
_entity.pdbx_description
1 polymer ?
#
loop_
_entity_poly.entity_id
_entity_poly.type
_entity_poly.pdbx_seq_one_letter_code
_entity_poly.pdbx_strand_id
1 'polypeptide(L)'
;MAAGQRILPAHAITVERVLTDNGSCCKYKLFTQTLTAAGIAHQRIRPYRPQINGKVERFNRTLLDEWAYQRPYTSNTMTAVQLRTGLPPWFPRVVRQLTRTVRLPDGVGRRQ
;
A
#
# COMPACT_ATOMS: atom_id res chain seq x y z
N MET A 1 -15.41 -17.01 -8.67
CA MET A 1 -14.74 -16.25 -7.59
C MET A 1 -13.29 -16.06 -8.02
N ALA A 2 -12.93 -14.90 -8.60
CA ALA A 2 -11.59 -14.67 -9.11
C ALA A 2 -10.63 -14.37 -7.94
N ALA A 3 -9.55 -15.14 -7.85
CA ALA A 3 -8.52 -14.97 -6.83
C ALA A 3 -7.87 -13.59 -6.97
N GLY A 4 -7.87 -12.80 -5.89
CA GLY A 4 -7.18 -11.50 -5.86
C GLY A 4 -5.71 -11.68 -6.18
N GLN A 5 -5.23 -10.99 -7.22
CA GLN A 5 -3.83 -11.08 -7.63
C GLN A 5 -2.91 -10.44 -6.57
N ARG A 6 -1.75 -11.07 -6.36
CA ARG A 6 -0.70 -10.57 -5.46
C ARG A 6 0.05 -9.42 -6.14
N ILE A 7 -0.31 -8.17 -5.83
CA ILE A 7 0.48 -6.99 -6.26
C ILE A 7 1.82 -6.93 -5.50
N LEU A 8 1.90 -7.56 -4.31
CA LEU A 8 3.14 -7.70 -3.54
C LEU A 8 3.57 -9.18 -3.47
N PRO A 9 4.04 -9.75 -4.61
CA PRO A 9 4.36 -11.18 -4.69
C PRO A 9 5.46 -11.58 -3.70
N ALA A 10 6.42 -10.69 -3.42
CA ALA A 10 7.54 -10.89 -2.51
C ALA A 10 7.15 -11.02 -1.02
N HIS A 11 5.93 -10.62 -0.64
CA HIS A 11 5.55 -10.55 0.78
C HIS A 11 4.38 -11.47 1.17
N ALA A 12 3.89 -12.29 0.23
CA ALA A 12 2.73 -13.17 0.44
C ALA A 12 1.49 -12.43 0.95
N ILE A 13 1.31 -11.17 0.53
CA ILE A 13 0.15 -10.36 0.88
C ILE A 13 -0.84 -10.41 -0.29
N THR A 14 -2.02 -10.97 -0.03
CA THR A 14 -3.18 -10.84 -0.92
C THR A 14 -3.89 -9.55 -0.56
N VAL A 15 -4.11 -8.69 -1.55
CA VAL A 15 -4.85 -7.44 -1.40
C VAL A 15 -6.27 -7.69 -1.89
N GLU A 16 -7.26 -7.40 -1.06
CA GLU A 16 -8.69 -7.54 -1.44
C GLU A 16 -9.31 -6.18 -1.80
N ARG A 17 -8.81 -5.11 -1.16
CA ARG A 17 -9.34 -3.76 -1.30
C ARG A 17 -8.25 -2.73 -1.10
N VAL A 18 -8.32 -1.66 -1.88
CA VAL A 18 -7.47 -0.48 -1.74
C VAL A 18 -8.35 0.72 -1.39
N LEU A 19 -8.03 1.39 -0.29
CA LEU A 19 -8.64 2.66 0.11
C LEU A 19 -7.66 3.79 -0.21
N THR A 20 -8.07 4.75 -1.04
CA THR A 20 -7.24 5.90 -1.41
C THR A 20 -7.85 7.22 -0.99
N ASP A 21 -7.02 8.26 -1.02
CA ASP A 21 -7.48 9.63 -1.02
C ASP A 21 -8.15 10.03 -2.36
N ASN A 22 -8.46 11.32 -2.49
CA ASN A 22 -9.04 11.90 -3.71
C ASN A 22 -7.98 12.55 -4.62
N GLY A 23 -6.72 12.11 -4.54
CA GLY A 23 -5.64 12.53 -5.43
C GLY A 23 -5.96 12.25 -6.90
N SER A 24 -5.45 13.07 -7.81
CA SER A 24 -5.72 12.97 -9.26
C SER A 24 -5.29 11.62 -9.84
N CYS A 25 -4.15 11.08 -9.39
CA CYS A 25 -3.64 9.76 -9.79
C CYS A 25 -4.59 8.62 -9.39
N CYS A 26 -5.12 8.65 -8.15
CA CYS A 26 -6.06 7.64 -7.64
C CYS A 26 -7.44 7.76 -8.31
N LYS A 27 -7.83 8.95 -8.77
CA LYS A 27 -9.08 9.17 -9.53
C LYS A 27 -8.98 8.72 -10.99
N TYR A 28 -7.78 8.49 -11.50
CA TYR A 28 -7.58 8.19 -12.90
C TYR A 28 -8.18 6.82 -13.27
N LYS A 29 -8.83 6.74 -14.45
CA LYS A 29 -9.54 5.54 -14.89
C LYS A 29 -8.63 4.32 -14.98
N LEU A 30 -7.40 4.51 -15.48
CA LEU A 30 -6.42 3.45 -15.61
C LEU A 30 -6.12 2.81 -14.25
N PHE A 31 -5.99 3.61 -13.19
CA PHE A 31 -5.75 3.08 -11.84
C PHE A 31 -6.89 2.15 -11.39
N THR A 32 -8.14 2.57 -11.57
CA THR A 32 -9.31 1.75 -11.20
C THR A 32 -9.43 0.51 -12.07
N GLN A 33 -9.09 0.60 -13.36
CA GLN A 33 -9.09 -0.53 -14.29
C GLN A 33 -8.03 -1.56 -13.90
N THR A 34 -6.82 -1.13 -13.56
CA THR A 34 -5.75 -2.03 -13.10
C THR A 34 -6.13 -2.75 -11.82
N LEU A 35 -6.72 -2.06 -10.85
CA LEU A 35 -7.20 -2.69 -9.61
C LEU A 35 -8.34 -3.70 -9.88
N THR A 36 -9.30 -3.32 -10.73
CA THR A 36 -10.40 -4.22 -11.12
C THR A 36 -9.89 -5.46 -11.83
N ALA A 37 -8.94 -5.32 -12.76
CA ALA A 37 -8.32 -6.43 -13.48
C ALA A 37 -7.58 -7.39 -12.53
N ALA A 38 -7.01 -6.86 -11.44
CA ALA A 38 -6.38 -7.65 -10.38
C ALA A 38 -7.36 -8.25 -9.37
N GLY A 39 -8.68 -8.04 -9.55
CA GLY A 39 -9.71 -8.53 -8.62
C GLY A 39 -9.81 -7.73 -7.31
N ILE A 40 -9.32 -6.49 -7.30
CA ILE A 40 -9.19 -5.66 -6.10
C ILE A 40 -10.22 -4.55 -6.10
N ALA A 41 -10.98 -4.43 -5.02
CA ALA A 41 -11.97 -3.38 -4.89
C ALA A 41 -11.31 -2.03 -4.59
N HIS A 42 -11.60 -1.00 -5.40
CA HIS A 42 -11.14 0.36 -5.16
C HIS A 42 -12.18 1.16 -4.37
N GLN A 43 -11.80 1.71 -3.22
CA GLN A 43 -12.59 2.66 -2.44
C GLN A 43 -11.84 3.98 -2.29
N ARG A 44 -12.59 5.08 -2.25
CA ARG A 44 -12.05 6.41 -1.99
C ARG A 44 -12.63 6.96 -0.69
N ILE A 45 -11.81 7.68 0.05
CA ILE A 45 -12.29 8.41 1.23
C ILE A 45 -13.30 9.48 0.80
N ARG A 46 -14.25 9.78 1.70
CA ARG A 46 -15.17 10.90 1.49
C ARG A 46 -14.39 12.22 1.40
N PRO A 47 -14.79 13.16 0.52
CA PRO A 47 -14.17 14.48 0.47
C PRO A 47 -14.12 15.15 1.85
N TYR A 48 -13.05 15.92 2.10
CA TYR A 48 -12.83 16.68 3.34
C TYR A 48 -12.74 15.82 4.63
N ARG A 49 -12.37 14.54 4.50
CA ARG A 49 -12.08 13.63 5.64
C ARG A 49 -10.65 13.08 5.61
N PRO A 50 -9.61 13.95 5.65
CA PRO A 50 -8.22 13.51 5.56
C PRO A 50 -7.77 12.67 6.75
N GLN A 51 -8.49 12.69 7.87
CA GLN A 51 -8.14 11.93 9.08
C GLN A 51 -8.01 10.42 8.83
N ILE A 52 -8.76 9.89 7.84
CA ILE A 52 -8.70 8.47 7.44
C ILE A 52 -7.34 8.12 6.82
N ASN A 53 -6.63 9.10 6.28
CA ASN A 53 -5.31 8.94 5.70
C ASN A 53 -4.17 8.96 6.73
N GLY A 54 -4.47 9.23 8.00
CA GLY A 54 -3.44 9.47 9.04
C GLY A 54 -2.44 8.32 9.22
N LYS A 55 -2.82 7.08 8.91
CA LYS A 55 -1.92 5.92 8.97
C LYS A 55 -0.86 5.95 7.85
N VAL A 56 -1.28 6.29 6.64
CA VAL A 56 -0.38 6.45 5.48
C VAL A 56 0.49 7.70 5.68
N GLU A 57 -0.09 8.79 6.17
CA GLU A 57 0.66 10.02 6.46
C GLU A 57 1.72 9.81 7.54
N ARG A 58 1.40 9.06 8.61
CA ARG A 58 2.39 8.71 9.65
C ARG A 58 3.48 7.81 9.08
N PHE A 59 3.13 6.83 8.25
CA PHE A 59 4.11 5.98 7.57
C PHE A 59 5.05 6.78 6.67
N ASN A 60 4.50 7.65 5.83
CA ASN A 60 5.29 8.49 4.93
C ASN A 60 6.24 9.41 5.71
N ARG A 61 5.80 9.93 6.85
CA ARG A 61 6.65 10.73 7.74
C ARG A 61 7.80 9.92 8.32
N THR A 62 7.52 8.74 8.86
CA THR A 62 8.58 7.83 9.34
C THR A 62 9.57 7.46 8.23
N LEU A 63 9.10 7.22 7.00
CA LEU A 63 10.00 6.99 5.85
C LEU A 63 10.89 8.20 5.54
N LEU A 64 10.33 9.40 5.60
CA LEU A 64 11.08 10.61 5.34
C LEU A 64 12.13 10.85 6.44
N ASP A 65 11.71 10.78 7.71
CA ASP A 65 12.54 11.08 8.87
C ASP A 65 13.67 10.05 9.06
N GLU A 66 13.35 8.76 8.94
CA GLU A 66 14.30 7.69 9.24
C GLU A 66 15.12 7.24 8.04
N TRP A 67 14.77 7.66 6.82
CA TRP A 67 15.41 7.08 5.64
C TRP A 67 15.68 8.06 4.52
N ALA A 68 14.71 8.90 4.13
CA ALA A 68 14.96 9.89 3.07
C ALA A 68 15.90 11.02 3.54
N TYR A 69 15.78 11.49 4.78
CA TYR A 69 16.56 12.62 5.26
C TYR A 69 17.73 12.25 6.19
N GLN A 70 17.96 10.96 6.46
CA GLN A 70 19.14 10.53 7.20
C GLN A 70 20.47 10.79 6.45
N ARG A 71 20.42 10.96 5.13
CA ARG A 71 21.59 11.36 4.32
C ARG A 71 21.19 12.43 3.30
N PRO A 72 21.93 13.53 3.18
CA PRO A 72 21.66 14.52 2.15
C PRO A 72 21.91 13.90 0.77
N TYR A 73 20.88 13.94 -0.08
CA TYR A 73 21.02 13.54 -1.48
C TYR A 73 21.48 14.73 -2.31
N THR A 74 22.61 14.58 -3.02
CA THR A 74 23.17 15.62 -3.89
C THR A 74 22.56 15.61 -5.31
N SER A 75 21.82 14.56 -5.67
CA SER A 75 21.11 14.45 -6.95
C SER A 75 19.95 13.45 -6.89
N ASN A 76 18.93 13.65 -7.73
CA ASN A 76 17.78 12.75 -7.85
C ASN A 76 18.16 11.32 -8.26
N THR A 77 19.23 11.16 -9.03
CA THR A 77 19.81 9.87 -9.42
C THR A 77 20.31 9.08 -8.22
N MET A 78 20.92 9.75 -7.24
CA MET A 78 21.39 9.11 -6.01
C MET A 78 20.21 8.66 -5.13
N THR A 79 19.15 9.47 -5.06
CA THR A 79 17.89 9.13 -4.39
C THR A 79 17.23 7.89 -5.00
N ALA A 80 17.18 7.80 -6.34
CA ALA A 80 16.57 6.69 -7.06
C ALA A 80 17.32 5.35 -6.90
N VAL A 81 18.66 5.40 -6.82
CA VAL A 81 19.48 4.21 -6.54
C VAL A 81 19.25 3.74 -5.12
N GLN A 82 19.29 4.64 -4.13
CA GLN A 82 19.07 4.30 -2.71
C GLN A 82 17.68 3.69 -2.47
N LEU A 83 16.63 4.26 -3.09
CA LEU A 83 15.26 3.70 -3.12
C LEU A 83 15.21 2.26 -3.60
N ARG A 84 16.09 1.88 -4.53
CA ARG A 84 16.08 0.55 -5.14
C ARG A 84 16.93 -0.47 -4.38
N THR A 85 17.93 -0.03 -3.63
CA THR A 85 18.97 -0.92 -3.07
C THR A 85 18.98 -1.05 -1.56
N GLY A 86 18.29 -0.18 -0.80
CA GLY A 86 18.39 -0.20 0.66
C GLY A 86 17.16 0.27 1.40
N LEU A 87 16.13 -0.57 1.49
CA LEU A 87 14.98 -0.32 2.36
C LEU A 87 15.34 -0.63 3.84
N PRO A 88 14.86 0.18 4.81
CA PRO A 88 15.13 -0.07 6.23
C PRO A 88 14.61 -1.44 6.69
N PRO A 89 15.24 -2.09 7.70
CA PRO A 89 14.81 -3.40 8.22
C PRO A 89 13.36 -3.42 8.76
N TRP A 90 12.83 -2.28 9.18
CA TRP A 90 11.46 -2.15 9.66
C TRP A 90 10.42 -2.05 8.53
N PHE A 91 10.84 -1.71 7.30
CA PHE A 91 9.95 -1.43 6.16
C PHE A 91 8.97 -2.58 5.89
N PRO A 92 9.40 -3.86 5.79
CA PRO A 92 8.48 -4.97 5.56
C PRO A 92 7.46 -5.17 6.69
N ARG A 93 7.79 -4.80 7.93
CA ARG A 93 6.91 -4.92 9.10
C ARG A 93 5.78 -3.89 9.03
N VAL A 94 6.10 -2.64 8.68
CA VAL A 94 5.11 -1.56 8.62
C VAL A 94 4.19 -1.72 7.41
N VAL A 95 4.71 -2.17 6.26
CA VAL A 95 3.88 -2.52 5.09
C VAL A 95 2.82 -3.56 5.47
N ARG A 96 3.19 -4.63 6.20
CA ARG A 96 2.23 -5.64 6.70
C ARG A 96 1.17 -5.04 7.65
N GLN A 97 1.55 -4.08 8.48
CA GLN A 97 0.64 -3.44 9.41
C GLN A 97 -0.34 -2.52 8.69
N LEU A 98 0.10 -1.83 7.63
CA LEU A 98 -0.74 -1.00 6.75
C LEU A 98 -1.79 -1.83 5.99
N THR A 99 -1.41 -3.02 5.52
CA THR A 99 -2.27 -3.94 4.76
C THR A 99 -3.21 -4.78 5.62
N ARG A 100 -3.32 -4.54 6.92
CA ARG A 100 -4.14 -5.36 7.83
C ARG A 100 -5.64 -5.07 7.69
N THR A 101 -6.24 -5.64 6.65
CA THR A 101 -7.54 -6.31 6.71
C THR A 101 -7.32 -7.66 6.05
N VAL A 102 -6.85 -8.63 6.83
CA VAL A 102 -6.63 -10.00 6.37
C VAL A 102 -7.42 -10.89 7.31
N ARG A 103 -8.59 -11.35 6.84
CA ARG A 103 -9.19 -12.57 7.37
C ARG A 103 -8.43 -13.70 6.67
N LEU A 104 -7.73 -14.52 7.43
CA LEU A 104 -7.20 -15.78 6.91
C LEU A 104 -8.40 -16.62 6.44
N PRO A 105 -8.32 -17.36 5.33
CA PRO A 105 -9.37 -18.30 4.97
C PRO A 105 -9.45 -19.36 6.07
N ASP A 106 -10.46 -19.26 6.93
CA ASP A 106 -10.84 -20.34 7.82
C ASP A 106 -11.32 -21.50 6.94
N GLY A 107 -10.48 -22.52 6.84
CA GLY A 107 -10.89 -23.80 6.32
C GLY A 107 -11.83 -24.49 7.31
N VAL A 108 -12.95 -24.95 6.78
CA VAL A 108 -13.76 -26.10 7.24
C VAL A 108 -14.89 -25.84 8.25
N GLY A 109 -16.12 -25.92 7.71
CA GLY A 109 -17.36 -26.28 8.42
C GLY A 109 -18.16 -25.09 8.95
N ARG A 110 -19.47 -24.94 8.70
CA ARG A 110 -20.51 -25.97 8.54
C ARG A 110 -21.64 -25.45 7.63
N ARG A 111 -22.16 -26.36 6.79
CA ARG A 111 -23.58 -26.42 6.36
C ARG A 111 -24.43 -26.51 7.64
N GLN A 112 -25.63 -25.96 7.80
CA GLN A 112 -26.76 -25.69 6.92
C GLN A 112 -27.39 -24.36 7.36
#